data_AF-A0A059LME0-F1
#
_entry.id   AF-A0A059LME0-F1
#
_cell.length_a   1.000
_cell.length_b   1.000
_cell.length_c   1.000
_cell.angle_alpha   90.00
_cell.angle_beta   90.00
_cell.angle_gamma   90.00
#
_symmetry.space_group_name_H-M   'P 1'
#
loop_
_entity.id
_entity.type
_entity.pdbx_description
1 polymer ?
#
loop_
_entity_poly.entity_id
_entity_poly.type
_entity_poly.pdbx_seq_one_letter_code
_entity_poly.pdbx_strand_id
1 'polypeptide(L)'
;LARIAAAARRNLRRALLALESAHVTGGEGEGGAVDWEAYVREIAADVRQEQSPKRLYLVRGKLYELLVNCIPPEVIIRQLALELMPKLDDELRASVAQHAAFYEHRMQEGSKAIFHLEAFVARFMADYKNFLLHAMA
;
A
#
# COMPACT_ATOMS: atom_id res chain seq x y z
N LEU A 1 26.07 -3.86 -0.87
CA LEU A 1 25.56 -3.76 -2.27
C LEU A 1 24.39 -4.71 -2.55
N ALA A 2 24.49 -6.03 -2.32
CA ALA A 2 23.39 -6.98 -2.62
C ALA A 2 22.05 -6.64 -1.93
N ARG A 3 22.08 -6.22 -0.65
CA ARG A 3 20.89 -5.75 0.08
C ARG A 3 20.22 -4.53 -0.58
N ILE A 4 21.03 -3.55 -1.01
CA ILE A 4 20.55 -2.32 -1.68
C ILE A 4 19.95 -2.67 -3.05
N ALA A 5 20.61 -3.56 -3.81
CA ALA A 5 20.12 -4.01 -5.11
C ALA A 5 18.76 -4.74 -5.00
N ALA A 6 18.60 -5.60 -3.99
CA ALA A 6 17.34 -6.28 -3.71
C ALA A 6 16.23 -5.28 -3.30
N ALA A 7 16.54 -4.35 -2.37
CA ALA A 7 15.59 -3.34 -1.89
C ALA A 7 15.16 -2.35 -2.99
N ALA A 8 16.03 -2.10 -3.97
CA ALA A 8 15.74 -1.19 -5.08
C ALA A 8 14.74 -1.74 -6.10
N ARG A 9 14.35 -3.03 -6.01
CA ARG A 9 13.36 -3.68 -6.90
C ARG A 9 13.63 -3.43 -8.39
N ARG A 10 14.90 -3.57 -8.80
CA ARG A 10 15.39 -3.31 -10.18
C ARG A 10 15.27 -1.84 -10.65
N ASN A 11 15.11 -0.89 -9.74
CA ASN A 11 15.17 0.54 -10.04
C ASN A 11 16.56 1.10 -9.72
N LEU A 12 17.35 1.36 -10.76
CA LEU A 12 18.73 1.86 -10.60
C LEU A 12 18.81 3.20 -9.88
N ARG A 13 17.89 4.13 -10.16
CA ARG A 13 17.84 5.43 -9.47
C ARG A 13 17.65 5.24 -7.96
N ARG A 14 16.74 4.36 -7.57
CA ARG A 14 16.51 4.02 -6.17
C ARG A 14 17.73 3.37 -5.52
N ALA A 15 18.42 2.48 -6.23
CA ALA A 15 19.64 1.84 -5.74
C ALA A 15 20.75 2.86 -5.47
N LEU A 16 20.93 3.84 -6.37
CA LEU A 16 21.93 4.90 -6.22
C LEU A 16 21.60 5.83 -5.04
N LEU A 17 20.36 6.32 -4.96
CA LEU A 17 19.94 7.18 -3.85
C LEU A 17 20.06 6.47 -2.49
N ALA A 18 19.72 5.19 -2.43
CA ALA A 18 19.89 4.40 -1.21
C ALA A 18 21.37 4.20 -0.85
N LEU A 19 22.26 4.08 -1.84
CA LEU A 19 23.70 3.99 -1.62
C LEU A 19 24.29 5.31 -1.12
N GLU A 20 23.88 6.43 -1.71
CA GLU A 20 24.28 7.78 -1.28
C GLU A 20 23.81 8.07 0.15
N SER A 21 22.54 7.78 0.46
CA SER A 21 21.97 7.92 1.80
C SER A 21 22.70 7.05 2.83
N ALA A 22 23.01 5.80 2.49
CA ALA A 22 23.77 4.91 3.36
C ALA A 22 25.19 5.43 3.64
N HIS A 23 25.83 6.09 2.66
CA HIS A 23 27.14 6.69 2.86
C HIS A 23 27.08 7.89 3.82
N VAL A 24 26.10 8.79 3.63
CA VAL A 24 25.93 9.99 4.48
C VAL A 24 25.56 9.63 5.92
N THR A 25 24.80 8.56 6.12
CA THR A 25 24.33 8.10 7.45
C THR A 25 25.29 7.14 8.15
N GLY A 26 26.52 6.95 7.63
CA GLY A 26 27.54 6.11 8.28
C GLY A 26 27.29 4.60 8.20
N GLY A 27 26.48 4.14 7.26
CA GLY A 27 26.17 2.72 7.06
C GLY A 27 25.06 2.17 7.96
N GLU A 28 24.52 2.98 8.87
CA GLU A 28 23.38 2.64 9.73
C GLU A 28 22.03 2.99 9.12
N GLY A 29 22.02 3.71 7.99
CA GLY A 29 20.83 3.88 7.18
C GLY A 29 20.41 2.52 6.63
N GLU A 30 19.49 1.84 7.33
CA GLU A 30 18.57 0.91 6.68
C GLU A 30 18.13 1.61 5.40
N GLY A 31 18.46 1.06 4.23
CA GLY A 31 18.17 1.66 2.93
C GLY A 31 16.68 1.93 2.81
N GLY A 32 16.28 3.09 3.31
CA GLY A 32 15.01 3.27 3.97
C GLY A 32 13.91 3.10 2.96
N ALA A 33 12.87 2.40 3.37
CA ALA A 33 11.55 2.72 2.86
C ALA A 33 11.45 4.24 2.71
N VAL A 34 11.24 4.75 1.50
CA VAL A 34 10.94 6.17 1.33
C VAL A 34 9.76 6.46 2.25
N ASP A 35 9.73 7.59 2.96
CA ASP A 35 8.77 7.86 4.05
C ASP A 35 7.31 7.51 3.67
N TRP A 36 6.92 7.78 2.43
CA TRP A 36 5.59 7.44 1.91
C TRP A 36 5.32 5.93 1.82
N GLU A 37 6.32 5.08 1.54
CA GLU A 37 6.18 3.62 1.51
C GLU A 37 6.00 3.03 2.90
N ALA A 38 6.72 3.57 3.89
CA ALA A 38 6.51 3.21 5.29
C ALA A 38 5.10 3.59 5.74
N TYR A 39 4.62 4.76 5.32
CA TYR A 39 3.27 5.21 5.59
C TYR A 39 2.19 4.33 4.94
N VAL A 40 2.39 3.89 3.68
CA VAL A 40 1.48 2.92 3.04
C VAL A 40 1.49 1.58 3.78
N ARG A 41 2.64 1.13 4.30
CA ARG A 41 2.74 -0.08 5.13
C ARG A 41 1.93 0.04 6.43
N GLU A 42 1.98 1.21 7.06
CA GLU A 42 1.18 1.50 8.24
C GLU A 42 -0.32 1.46 7.93
N ILE A 43 -0.75 2.08 6.82
CA ILE A 43 -2.14 2.00 6.33
C ILE A 43 -2.54 0.54 6.12
N ALA A 44 -1.72 -0.28 5.48
CA ALA A 44 -2.00 -1.71 5.27
C ALA A 44 -2.11 -2.49 6.59
N ALA A 45 -1.36 -2.10 7.63
CA ALA A 45 -1.46 -2.69 8.96
C ALA A 45 -2.79 -2.31 9.63
N ASP A 46 -3.15 -1.03 9.61
CA ASP A 46 -4.41 -0.51 10.16
C ASP A 46 -5.64 -1.18 9.55
N VAL A 47 -5.64 -1.30 8.22
CA VAL A 47 -6.75 -1.90 7.46
C VAL A 47 -6.93 -3.37 7.78
N ARG A 48 -5.84 -4.10 8.07
CA ARG A 48 -5.90 -5.51 8.51
C ARG A 48 -6.29 -5.67 9.97
N GLN A 49 -5.90 -4.72 10.82
CA GLN A 49 -6.18 -4.78 12.25
C GLN A 49 -7.68 -4.62 12.55
N GLU A 50 -8.38 -3.73 11.84
CA GLU A 50 -9.77 -3.40 12.15
C GLU A 50 -10.60 -3.07 10.90
N GLN A 51 -11.70 -3.80 10.70
CA GLN A 51 -12.65 -3.60 9.58
C GLN A 51 -13.91 -2.89 10.08
N SER A 52 -13.77 -1.63 10.50
CA SER A 52 -14.86 -0.77 10.96
C SER A 52 -14.99 0.50 10.12
N PRO A 53 -16.20 1.09 9.99
CA PRO A 53 -16.37 2.38 9.30
C PRO A 53 -15.54 3.51 9.93
N LYS A 54 -15.33 3.44 11.26
CA LYS A 54 -14.47 4.39 11.97
C LYS A 54 -13.02 4.28 11.51
N ARG A 55 -12.49 3.06 11.38
CA ARG A 55 -11.13 2.84 10.88
C ARG A 55 -10.99 3.28 9.42
N LEU A 56 -11.99 2.99 8.59
CA LEU A 56 -12.01 3.43 7.18
C LEU A 56 -11.92 4.97 7.07
N TYR A 57 -12.63 5.71 7.93
CA TYR A 57 -12.56 7.17 7.97
C TYR A 57 -11.15 7.68 8.31
N LEU A 58 -10.47 7.05 9.29
CA LEU A 58 -9.09 7.39 9.63
C LEU A 58 -8.13 7.09 8.46
N VAL A 59 -8.29 5.92 7.83
CA VAL A 59 -7.49 5.53 6.66
C VAL A 59 -7.70 6.49 5.50
N ARG A 60 -8.93 6.97 5.27
CA ARG A 60 -9.23 8.01 4.28
C ARG A 60 -8.39 9.28 4.54
N GLY A 61 -8.24 9.69 5.80
CA GLY A 61 -7.35 10.80 6.18
C GLY A 61 -5.90 10.56 5.79
N LYS A 62 -5.36 9.37 6.09
CA LYS A 62 -4.00 8.98 5.70
C LYS A 62 -3.80 8.95 4.18
N LEU A 63 -4.79 8.46 3.43
CA LEU A 63 -4.78 8.48 1.96
C LEU A 63 -4.78 9.92 1.43
N TYR A 64 -5.52 10.83 2.07
CA TYR A 64 -5.48 12.25 1.73
C TYR A 64 -4.10 12.85 1.93
N GLU A 65 -3.41 12.54 3.02
CA GLU A 65 -2.05 13.04 3.27
C GLU A 65 -1.07 12.60 2.17
N LEU A 66 -1.16 11.34 1.71
CA LEU A 66 -0.34 10.87 0.59
C LEU A 66 -0.63 11.65 -0.71
N LEU A 67 -1.90 11.94 -1.00
CA LEU A 67 -2.29 12.71 -2.18
C LEU A 67 -1.82 14.16 -2.09
N VAL A 68 -1.92 14.79 -0.92
CA VAL A 68 -1.47 16.17 -0.67
C VAL A 68 0.05 16.28 -0.82
N ASN A 69 0.80 15.24 -0.44
CA ASN A 69 2.24 15.14 -0.66
C ASN A 69 2.63 14.73 -2.09
N CYS A 70 1.72 14.88 -3.06
CA CYS A 70 1.95 14.64 -4.49
C CYS A 70 2.41 13.22 -4.83
N ILE A 71 2.02 12.21 -4.03
CA ILE A 71 2.24 10.82 -4.38
C ILE A 71 1.16 10.39 -5.39
N PRO A 72 1.53 9.92 -6.60
CA PRO A 72 0.54 9.55 -7.61
C PRO A 72 -0.36 8.42 -7.10
N PRO A 73 -1.69 8.50 -7.31
CA PRO A 73 -2.62 7.57 -6.70
C PRO A 73 -2.49 6.14 -7.24
N GLU A 74 -2.06 5.96 -8.49
CA GLU A 74 -1.71 4.66 -9.08
C GLU A 74 -0.53 3.98 -8.36
N VAL A 75 0.39 4.78 -7.82
CA VAL A 75 1.50 4.28 -7.00
C VAL A 75 0.98 3.86 -5.64
N ILE A 76 0.08 4.64 -5.04
CA ILE A 76 -0.54 4.34 -3.73
C ILE A 76 -1.30 3.02 -3.80
N ILE A 77 -2.23 2.86 -4.76
CA ILE A 77 -3.08 1.66 -4.85
C ILE A 77 -2.25 0.41 -5.14
N ARG A 78 -1.26 0.51 -6.03
CA ARG A 78 -0.36 -0.60 -6.36
C ARG A 78 0.46 -1.02 -5.15
N GLN A 79 1.07 -0.06 -4.44
CA GLN A 79 1.87 -0.38 -3.26
C GLN A 79 0.99 -0.94 -2.14
N LEU A 80 -0.19 -0.37 -1.90
CA LEU A 80 -1.12 -0.83 -0.88
C LEU A 80 -1.57 -2.28 -1.17
N ALA A 81 -1.91 -2.59 -2.41
CA ALA A 81 -2.28 -3.96 -2.81
C ALA A 81 -1.12 -4.94 -2.53
N LEU A 82 0.11 -4.60 -2.92
CA LEU A 82 1.30 -5.43 -2.67
C LEU A 82 1.59 -5.66 -1.19
N GLU A 83 1.33 -4.67 -0.32
CA GLU A 83 1.53 -4.79 1.13
C GLU A 83 0.43 -5.61 1.82
N LEU A 84 -0.76 -5.70 1.22
CA LEU A 84 -1.87 -6.49 1.74
C LEU A 84 -1.71 -7.99 1.43
N MET A 85 -1.18 -8.35 0.25
CA MET A 85 -1.06 -9.73 -0.27
C MET A 85 -0.30 -10.76 0.60
N PRO A 86 0.81 -10.45 1.31
CA PRO A 86 1.68 -11.48 1.93
C PRO A 86 1.03 -12.29 3.06
N LYS A 87 -0.10 -11.82 3.60
CA LYS A 87 -0.79 -12.44 4.75
C LYS A 87 -2.17 -12.99 4.38
N LEU A 88 -2.48 -13.09 3.09
CA LEU A 88 -3.79 -13.53 2.60
C LEU A 88 -3.69 -14.93 1.99
N ASP A 89 -4.79 -15.68 2.11
CA ASP A 89 -5.06 -16.89 1.33
C ASP A 89 -5.06 -16.59 -0.18
N ASP A 90 -4.80 -17.60 -1.00
CA ASP A 90 -4.68 -17.49 -2.45
C ASP A 90 -5.99 -17.01 -3.11
N GLU A 91 -7.16 -17.46 -2.63
CA GLU A 91 -8.46 -16.99 -3.15
C GLU A 91 -8.65 -15.48 -2.88
N LEU A 92 -8.37 -15.06 -1.65
CA LEU A 92 -8.46 -13.66 -1.27
C LEU A 92 -7.41 -12.82 -2.00
N ARG A 93 -6.20 -13.35 -2.23
CA ARG A 93 -5.14 -12.68 -2.99
C ARG A 93 -5.56 -12.40 -4.42
N ALA A 94 -6.24 -13.34 -5.08
CA ALA A 94 -6.78 -13.15 -6.43
C ALA A 94 -7.85 -12.05 -6.45
N SER A 95 -8.79 -12.08 -5.50
CA SER A 95 -9.81 -11.04 -5.34
C SER A 95 -9.20 -9.65 -5.14
N VAL A 96 -8.21 -9.52 -4.26
CA VAL A 96 -7.51 -8.24 -4.00
C VAL A 96 -6.80 -7.73 -5.24
N ALA A 97 -6.13 -8.61 -6.00
CA ALA A 97 -5.48 -8.22 -7.25
C ALA A 97 -6.49 -7.72 -8.28
N GLN A 98 -7.63 -8.40 -8.43
CA GLN A 98 -8.71 -8.00 -9.33
C GLN A 98 -9.31 -6.66 -8.94
N HIS A 99 -9.63 -6.46 -7.66
CA HIS A 99 -10.16 -5.20 -7.17
C HIS A 99 -9.17 -4.04 -7.32
N ALA A 100 -7.89 -4.27 -7.03
CA ALA A 100 -6.85 -3.26 -7.20
C ALA A 100 -6.76 -2.80 -8.67
N ALA A 101 -6.75 -3.74 -9.62
CA ALA A 101 -6.75 -3.44 -11.04
C ALA A 101 -8.03 -2.70 -11.49
N PHE A 102 -9.19 -3.13 -11.00
CA PHE A 102 -10.47 -2.50 -11.32
C PHE A 102 -10.55 -1.04 -10.85
N TYR A 103 -10.22 -0.77 -9.59
CA TYR A 103 -10.28 0.59 -9.04
C TYR A 103 -9.18 1.49 -9.57
N GLU A 104 -8.00 0.95 -9.90
CA GLU A 104 -6.94 1.70 -10.58
C GLU A 104 -7.40 2.16 -11.96
N HIS A 105 -7.98 1.27 -12.77
CA HIS A 105 -8.48 1.62 -14.09
C HIS A 105 -9.57 2.71 -14.02
N ARG A 106 -10.56 2.53 -13.13
CA ARG A 106 -11.67 3.48 -12.92
C ARG A 106 -11.18 4.86 -12.47
N MET A 107 -10.06 4.92 -11.78
CA MET A 107 -9.44 6.16 -11.36
C MET A 107 -8.86 6.96 -12.52
N GLN A 108 -8.35 6.29 -13.56
CA GLN A 108 -7.84 6.93 -14.77
C GLN A 108 -8.96 7.52 -15.66
N GLU A 109 -10.21 7.11 -15.46
CA GLU A 109 -11.37 7.58 -16.23
C GLU A 109 -11.93 8.94 -15.77
N GLY A 110 -11.22 9.69 -14.91
CA GLY A 110 -11.49 11.11 -14.68
C GLY A 110 -12.36 11.46 -13.47
N SER A 111 -12.33 10.66 -12.41
CA SER A 111 -12.97 10.99 -11.13
C SER A 111 -11.95 11.16 -10.01
N LYS A 112 -12.34 11.82 -8.91
CA LYS A 112 -11.41 12.13 -7.80
C LYS A 112 -10.76 10.85 -7.27
N ALA A 113 -9.43 10.77 -7.33
CA ALA A 113 -8.66 9.58 -6.96
C ALA A 113 -9.01 9.02 -5.57
N ILE A 114 -9.27 9.89 -4.60
CA ILE A 114 -9.64 9.49 -3.24
C ILE A 114 -10.87 8.59 -3.19
N PHE A 115 -11.84 8.75 -4.09
CA PHE A 115 -13.05 7.91 -4.11
C PHE A 115 -12.73 6.47 -4.47
N HIS A 116 -11.81 6.25 -5.40
CA HIS A 116 -11.40 4.90 -5.82
C HIS A 116 -10.48 4.25 -4.79
N LEU A 117 -9.56 5.02 -4.20
CA LEU A 117 -8.70 4.54 -3.12
C LEU A 117 -9.53 4.10 -1.91
N GLU A 118 -10.49 4.92 -1.49
CA GLU A 118 -11.41 4.58 -0.41
C GLU A 118 -12.28 3.36 -0.77
N ALA A 119 -12.83 3.32 -1.99
CA ALA A 119 -13.66 2.19 -2.43
C ALA A 119 -12.87 0.87 -2.45
N PHE A 120 -11.61 0.89 -2.89
CA PHE A 120 -10.71 -0.26 -2.83
C PHE A 120 -10.49 -0.72 -1.39
N VAL A 121 -10.17 0.19 -0.46
CA VAL A 121 -9.98 -0.14 0.95
C VAL A 121 -11.26 -0.69 1.58
N ALA A 122 -12.40 -0.05 1.31
CA ALA A 122 -13.70 -0.50 1.80
C ALA A 122 -14.04 -1.90 1.29
N ARG A 123 -13.78 -2.18 0.01
CA ARG A 123 -14.00 -3.51 -0.57
C ARG A 123 -13.08 -4.54 0.07
N PHE A 124 -11.80 -4.23 0.24
CA PHE A 124 -10.87 -5.11 0.95
C PHE A 124 -11.34 -5.40 2.38
N MET A 125 -11.76 -4.38 3.14
CA MET A 125 -12.24 -4.56 4.51
C MET A 125 -13.48 -5.47 4.58
N ALA A 126 -14.39 -5.35 3.62
CA ALA A 126 -15.57 -6.21 3.54
C ALA A 126 -15.19 -7.67 3.26
N ASP A 127 -14.37 -7.90 2.23
CA ASP A 127 -13.93 -9.24 1.83
C ASP A 127 -13.10 -9.90 2.96
N TYR A 128 -12.19 -9.15 3.57
CA TYR A 128 -11.35 -9.65 4.68
C TYR A 128 -12.18 -9.95 5.92
N LYS A 129 -13.19 -9.13 6.25
CA LYS A 129 -14.10 -9.40 7.37
C LYS A 129 -14.91 -10.67 7.14
N ASN A 130 -15.44 -10.88 5.93
CA ASN A 130 -16.17 -12.10 5.59
C ASN A 130 -15.25 -13.33 5.69
N PHE A 131 -14.03 -13.23 5.18
CA PHE A 131 -13.02 -14.28 5.32
C PHE A 131 -12.75 -14.64 6.79
N LEU A 132 -12.57 -13.64 7.66
CA LEU A 132 -12.37 -13.89 9.10
C LEU A 132 -13.58 -14.56 9.76
N LEU A 133 -14.81 -14.17 9.39
CA LEU A 133 -16.03 -14.79 9.90
C LEU A 133 -16.15 -16.25 9.47
N HIS A 134 -15.81 -16.57 8.21
CA HIS A 134 -15.81 -17.94 7.70
C HIS A 134 -14.68 -18.79 8.30
N ALA A 135 -13.51 -18.21 8.58
CA ALA A 135 -12.41 -18.92 9.22
C ALA A 135 -12.65 -19.20 10.72
N MET A 136 -13.55 -18.46 11.37
CA MET A 136 -13.96 -18.65 12.76
C MET A 136 -15.18 -19.57 12.94
N ALA A 137 -15.86 -19.92 11.83
CA ALA A 137 -17.01 -20.84 11.81
C ALA A 137 -16.55 -22.28 11.62
#